data_AF-A0A2H5DVY9-F1
#
_entry.id   AF-A0A2H5DVY9-F1
#
_cell.length_a   1.000
_cell.length_b   1.000
_cell.length_c   1.000
_cell.angle_alpha   90.00
_cell.angle_beta   90.00
_cell.angle_gamma   90.00
#
_symmetry.space_group_name_H-M   'P 1'
#
loop_
_entity.id
_entity.type
_entity.pdbx_description
1 polymer ?
#
loop_
_entity_poly.entity_id
_entity_poly.type
_entity_poly.pdbx_seq_one_letter_code
_entity_poly.pdbx_strand_id
1 'polypeptide(L)'
;MSLYSNAIQHHVRQHLATLTALDRQQEHFDRIDTVAADINARAVELQAEPVYHPGGGAFIRISRPPPAGVLIPVCADHSLRLVAQGHYWLLVPAGEAEHPSIQLLLAN
;
A
#
# COMPACT_ATOMS: atom_id res chain seq x y z
N MET A 1 25.71 -6.94 36.40
CA MET A 1 24.60 -6.30 35.65
C MET A 1 23.28 -6.67 36.32
N SER A 2 22.43 -5.69 36.64
CA SER A 2 21.15 -5.91 37.35
C SER A 2 20.07 -6.40 36.39
N LEU A 3 19.24 -7.36 36.82
CA LEU A 3 18.06 -7.85 36.09
C LEU A 3 17.13 -6.70 35.64
N TYR A 4 17.06 -5.64 36.43
CA TYR A 4 16.30 -4.43 36.13
C TYR A 4 16.83 -3.68 34.90
N SER A 5 18.16 -3.61 34.74
CA SER A 5 18.79 -2.95 33.58
C SER A 5 18.55 -3.72 32.29
N ASN A 6 18.57 -5.06 32.33
CA ASN A 6 18.25 -5.89 31.18
C ASN A 6 16.76 -5.77 30.78
N ALA A 7 15.85 -5.71 31.76
CA ALA A 7 14.42 -5.52 31.50
C ALA A 7 14.13 -4.18 30.80
N ILE A 8 14.73 -3.09 31.26
CA ILE A 8 14.60 -1.77 30.62
C ILE A 8 15.15 -1.79 29.20
N GLN A 9 16.35 -2.35 28.99
CA GLN A 9 16.96 -2.42 27.66
C GLN A 9 16.10 -3.24 26.68
N HIS A 10 15.51 -4.34 27.15
CA HIS A 10 14.61 -5.14 26.33
C HIS A 10 13.35 -4.37 25.95
N HIS A 11 12.73 -3.68 26.92
CA HIS A 11 11.51 -2.93 26.68
C HIS A 11 11.72 -1.76 25.71
N VAL A 12 12.84 -1.04 25.84
CA VAL A 12 13.24 0.03 24.92
C VAL A 12 13.46 -0.52 23.50
N ARG A 13 14.15 -1.66 23.35
CA ARG A 13 14.34 -2.29 22.04
C ARG A 13 13.03 -2.70 21.40
N GLN A 14 12.10 -3.26 22.18
CA GLN A 14 10.78 -3.63 21.68
C GLN A 14 10.00 -2.40 21.20
N HIS A 15 9.98 -1.32 21.98
CA HIS A 15 9.31 -0.08 21.57
C HIS A 15 9.92 0.54 20.32
N LEU A 16 11.25 0.60 20.21
CA LEU A 16 11.91 1.09 19.00
C LEU A 16 11.56 0.22 17.78
N ALA A 17 11.57 -1.10 17.92
CA ALA A 17 11.18 -2.00 16.84
C ALA A 17 9.73 -1.76 16.39
N THR A 18 8.81 -1.53 17.33
CA THR A 18 7.42 -1.17 17.01
C THR A 18 7.33 0.15 16.27
N LEU A 19 8.03 1.18 16.73
CA LEU A 19 8.03 2.49 16.07
C LEU A 19 8.58 2.39 14.65
N THR A 20 9.69 1.68 14.44
CA THR A 20 10.24 1.46 13.09
C THR A 20 9.31 0.66 12.19
N ALA A 21 8.54 -0.29 12.74
CA ALA A 21 7.54 -1.02 11.97
C ALA A 21 6.38 -0.13 11.53
N LEU A 22 5.90 0.75 12.41
CA LEU A 22 4.84 1.72 12.10
C LEU A 22 5.31 2.75 11.07
N ASP A 23 6.54 3.22 11.17
CA ASP A 23 7.13 4.19 10.22
C ASP A 23 7.16 3.63 8.79
N ARG A 24 7.60 2.36 8.63
CA ARG A 24 7.56 1.67 7.33
C ARG A 24 6.13 1.45 6.81
N GLN A 25 5.17 1.25 7.70
CA GLN A 25 3.76 1.11 7.32
C GLN A 25 3.18 2.45 6.85
N GLN A 26 3.60 3.55 7.44
CA GLN A 26 3.13 4.88 7.06
C GLN A 26 3.55 5.24 5.65
N GLU A 27 4.81 5.02 5.27
CA GLU A 27 5.28 5.23 3.89
C GLU A 27 4.45 4.42 2.87
N HIS A 28 4.10 3.18 3.23
CA HIS A 28 3.27 2.34 2.38
C HIS A 28 1.85 2.89 2.23
N PHE A 29 1.25 3.41 3.30
CA PHE A 29 -0.09 3.99 3.27
C PHE A 29 -0.13 5.30 2.48
N ASP A 30 0.85 6.19 2.69
CA ASP A 30 0.98 7.44 1.94
C ASP A 30 1.08 7.17 0.42
N ARG A 31 1.77 6.09 0.04
CA ARG A 31 1.87 5.67 -1.35
C ARG A 31 0.51 5.20 -1.91
N ILE A 32 -0.25 4.45 -1.12
CA ILE A 32 -1.58 3.98 -1.51
C ILE A 32 -2.54 5.16 -1.69
N ASP A 33 -2.52 6.13 -0.78
CA ASP A 33 -3.30 7.37 -0.89
C ASP A 33 -2.94 8.13 -2.17
N THR A 34 -1.65 8.28 -2.46
CA THR A 34 -1.17 8.98 -3.65
C THR A 34 -1.62 8.29 -4.93
N VAL A 35 -1.46 6.95 -5.01
CA VAL A 35 -1.88 6.18 -6.19
C VAL A 35 -3.41 6.24 -6.37
N ALA A 36 -4.19 6.18 -5.28
CA ALA A 36 -5.64 6.31 -5.35
C ALA A 36 -6.07 7.70 -5.85
N ALA A 37 -5.42 8.76 -5.35
CA ALA A 37 -5.65 10.13 -5.80
C ALA A 37 -5.34 10.30 -7.31
N ASP A 38 -4.24 9.73 -7.79
CA ASP A 38 -3.86 9.80 -9.20
C ASP A 38 -4.79 9.00 -10.13
N ILE A 39 -5.30 7.85 -9.66
CA ILE A 39 -6.34 7.11 -10.37
C ILE A 39 -7.59 7.99 -10.51
N ASN A 40 -8.03 8.65 -9.44
CA ASN A 40 -9.19 9.54 -9.48
C ASN A 40 -8.95 10.78 -10.34
N ALA A 41 -7.74 11.35 -10.34
CA ALA A 41 -7.41 12.49 -11.18
C ALA A 41 -7.54 12.18 -12.68
N ARG A 42 -7.29 10.93 -13.08
CA ARG A 42 -7.36 10.49 -14.49
C ARG A 42 -8.71 9.89 -14.86
N ALA A 43 -9.41 9.30 -13.90
CA ALA A 43 -10.70 8.68 -14.11
C ALA A 43 -11.54 8.76 -12.83
N VAL A 44 -12.15 9.92 -12.60
CA VAL A 44 -13.02 10.23 -11.44
C VAL A 44 -14.10 9.17 -11.24
N GLU A 45 -14.62 8.64 -12.34
CA GLU A 45 -15.66 7.62 -12.34
C GLU A 45 -15.22 6.27 -11.73
N LEU A 46 -13.91 6.00 -11.56
CA LEU A 46 -13.42 4.80 -10.85
C LEU A 46 -13.60 4.90 -9.33
N GLN A 47 -13.67 6.12 -8.77
CA GLN A 47 -13.80 6.38 -7.33
C GLN A 47 -12.87 5.48 -6.51
N ALA A 48 -11.57 5.57 -6.80
CA ALA A 48 -10.52 4.85 -6.11
C ALA A 48 -10.43 5.34 -4.66
N GLU A 49 -10.69 4.43 -3.72
CA GLU A 49 -10.69 4.71 -2.28
C GLU A 49 -9.62 3.85 -1.60
N PRO A 50 -8.65 4.46 -0.91
CA PRO A 50 -7.68 3.73 -0.11
C PRO A 50 -8.36 3.13 1.13
N VAL A 51 -8.14 1.83 1.38
CA VAL A 51 -8.72 1.09 2.50
C VAL A 51 -7.62 0.37 3.27
N TYR A 52 -7.66 0.52 4.60
CA TYR A 52 -6.65 0.03 5.53
C TYR A 52 -7.26 -0.99 6.50
N HIS A 53 -6.81 -2.24 6.47
CA HIS A 53 -7.31 -3.29 7.35
C HIS A 53 -6.24 -3.72 8.38
N PRO A 54 -6.50 -3.63 9.70
CA PRO A 54 -5.52 -3.91 10.75
C PRO A 54 -4.88 -5.31 10.70
N GLY A 55 -5.57 -6.30 10.11
CA GLY A 55 -5.06 -7.66 9.92
C GLY A 55 -5.02 -8.13 8.46
N GLY A 56 -5.31 -7.24 7.49
CA GLY A 56 -5.53 -7.59 6.09
C GLY A 56 -4.65 -6.83 5.09
N GLY A 57 -3.84 -5.89 5.57
CA GLY A 57 -3.02 -5.02 4.71
C GLY A 57 -3.81 -3.81 4.20
N ALA A 58 -3.28 -3.18 3.16
CA ALA A 58 -3.85 -1.98 2.57
C ALA A 58 -4.07 -2.18 1.07
N PHE A 59 -5.20 -1.68 0.56
CA PHE A 59 -5.64 -1.86 -0.81
C PHE A 59 -6.47 -0.66 -1.28
N ILE A 60 -6.66 -0.55 -2.59
CA ILE A 60 -7.50 0.47 -3.20
C ILE A 60 -8.79 -0.19 -3.66
N ARG A 61 -9.92 0.28 -3.18
CA ARG A 61 -11.23 -0.11 -3.67
C ARG A 61 -11.63 0.78 -4.84
N ILE A 62 -12.18 0.21 -5.90
CA ILE A 62 -12.66 0.93 -7.08
C ILE A 62 -14.11 0.54 -7.36
N SER A 63 -14.93 1.49 -7.83
CA SER A 63 -16.37 1.28 -8.02
C SER A 63 -16.73 0.51 -9.29
N ARG A 64 -15.78 0.35 -10.21
CA ARG A 64 -16.00 -0.32 -11.50
C ARG A 64 -14.68 -0.83 -12.07
N PRO A 65 -14.72 -1.80 -13.01
CA PRO A 65 -13.51 -2.33 -13.62
C PRO A 65 -12.74 -1.21 -14.35
N PRO A 66 -11.43 -1.06 -14.11
CA PRO A 66 -10.64 -0.04 -14.74
C PRO A 66 -10.35 -0.43 -16.19
N PRO A 67 -10.61 0.43 -17.18
CA PRO A 67 -10.12 0.18 -18.53
C PRO A 67 -8.59 0.20 -18.51
N ALA A 68 -7.95 -0.77 -19.16
CA ALA A 68 -6.49 -0.95 -19.10
C ALA A 68 -5.71 0.35 -19.43
N GLY A 69 -6.24 1.18 -20.33
CA GLY A 69 -5.63 2.46 -20.72
C GLY A 69 -5.54 3.52 -19.62
N VAL A 70 -6.35 3.45 -18.56
CA VAL A 70 -6.34 4.43 -17.46
C VAL A 70 -5.24 4.13 -16.44
N LEU A 71 -5.00 2.84 -16.17
CA LEU A 71 -4.00 2.42 -15.18
C LEU A 71 -2.58 2.42 -15.74
N ILE A 72 -2.39 2.25 -17.06
CA ILE A 72 -1.05 2.24 -17.67
C ILE A 72 -0.26 3.53 -17.37
N PRO A 73 -0.83 4.74 -17.55
CA PRO A 73 -0.15 5.98 -17.20
C PRO A 73 0.17 6.11 -15.71
N VAL A 74 -0.77 5.76 -14.82
CA VAL A 74 -0.52 5.76 -13.36
C VAL A 74 0.60 4.78 -13.01
N CYS A 75 0.61 3.61 -13.65
CA CYS A 75 1.66 2.62 -13.45
C CYS A 75 3.03 3.15 -13.88
N ALA A 76 3.12 3.85 -15.01
CA ALA A 76 4.37 4.44 -15.48
C ALA A 76 4.91 5.49 -14.49
N ASP A 77 4.05 6.39 -14.01
CA ASP A 77 4.45 7.48 -13.12
C ASP A 77 4.92 6.99 -11.74
N HIS A 78 4.36 5.88 -11.27
CA HIS A 78 4.68 5.27 -9.97
C HIS A 78 5.68 4.10 -10.05
N SER A 79 6.26 3.84 -11.23
CA SER A 79 7.11 2.67 -11.48
C SER A 79 6.46 1.35 -11.04
N LEU A 80 5.18 1.18 -11.39
CA LEU A 80 4.36 0.00 -11.14
C LEU A 80 4.07 -0.76 -12.44
N ARG A 81 3.64 -2.00 -12.32
CA ARG A 81 3.16 -2.88 -13.38
C ARG A 81 1.80 -3.41 -13.00
N LEU A 82 0.86 -3.34 -13.94
CA LEU A 82 -0.47 -3.88 -13.76
C LEU A 82 -0.49 -5.38 -14.04
N VAL A 83 -0.93 -6.18 -13.07
CA VAL A 83 -1.16 -7.62 -13.20
C VAL A 83 -2.64 -7.90 -12.92
N ALA A 84 -3.37 -8.35 -13.93
CA ALA A 84 -4.76 -8.77 -13.74
C ALA A 84 -4.81 -10.18 -13.14
N GLN A 85 -5.52 -10.33 -12.02
CA GLN A 85 -5.67 -11.56 -11.26
C GLN A 85 -7.16 -11.91 -11.16
N GLY A 86 -7.76 -12.37 -12.27
CA GLY A 86 -9.15 -12.86 -12.33
C GLY A 86 -10.20 -11.82 -11.90
N HIS A 87 -10.40 -11.68 -10.59
CA HIS A 87 -11.37 -10.79 -9.94
C HIS A 87 -10.78 -9.51 -9.31
N TYR A 88 -9.45 -9.37 -9.31
CA TYR A 88 -8.75 -8.18 -8.80
C TYR A 88 -7.56 -7.80 -9.67
N TRP A 89 -6.98 -6.63 -9.43
CA TRP A 89 -5.76 -6.20 -10.08
C TRP A 89 -4.67 -5.95 -9.04
N LEU A 90 -3.42 -6.25 -9.40
CA LEU A 90 -2.25 -5.96 -8.60
C LEU A 90 -1.39 -4.92 -9.31
N LEU A 91 -1.00 -3.89 -8.58
CA LEU A 91 0.03 -2.95 -8.98
C LEU A 91 1.34 -3.38 -8.31
N VAL A 92 2.20 -4.03 -9.08
CA VAL A 92 3.47 -4.59 -8.61
C VAL A 92 4.60 -3.62 -8.95
N PRO A 93 5.58 -3.35 -8.05
CA PRO A 93 6.75 -2.53 -8.40
C PRO A 93 7.48 -3.06 -9.64
N ALA A 94 7.88 -2.17 -10.53
CA ALA A 94 8.55 -2.52 -11.79
C ALA A 94 10.06 -2.80 -11.63
N GLY A 95 10.66 -2.48 -10.48
CA GLY A 95 12.08 -2.66 -10.16
C GLY A 95 12.31 -3.45 -8.87
N GLU A 96 13.58 -3.61 -8.48
CA GLU A 96 14.03 -4.34 -7.26
C GLU A 96 13.65 -3.67 -5.94
N ALA A 97 12.92 -2.55 -5.97
CA ALA A 97 12.54 -1.84 -4.75
C ALA A 97 11.60 -2.71 -3.90
N GLU A 98 11.94 -2.88 -2.61
CA GLU A 98 11.23 -3.67 -1.59
C GLU A 98 9.82 -3.12 -1.23
N HIS A 99 9.20 -2.32 -2.09
CA HIS A 99 7.89 -1.77 -1.79
C HIS A 99 6.80 -2.83 -1.97
N PRO A 100 5.78 -2.88 -1.09
CA PRO A 100 4.71 -3.85 -1.24
C PRO A 100 3.88 -3.59 -2.50
N SER A 101 3.32 -4.65 -3.07
CA SER A 101 2.32 -4.55 -4.13
C SER A 101 1.03 -3.90 -3.61
N ILE A 102 0.38 -3.07 -4.43
CA ILE A 102 -0.91 -2.46 -4.10
C ILE A 102 -2.02 -3.28 -4.76
N GLN A 103 -3.00 -3.73 -4.00
CA GLN A 103 -4.15 -4.45 -4.54
C GLN A 103 -5.27 -3.48 -4.93
N LEU A 104 -5.93 -3.75 -6.04
CA LEU A 104 -7.11 -3.04 -6.53
C LEU A 104 -8.31 -3.99 -6.51
N LEU A 105 -9.32 -3.66 -5.70
CA LEU A 105 -10.51 -4.48 -5.50
C LEU A 105 -11.76 -3.78 -6.01
N LEU A 106 -12.63 -4.51 -6.70
CA LEU A 106 -13.93 -4.01 -7.10
C LEU A 106 -14.86 -3.88 -5.88
N ALA A 107 -15.47 -2.71 -5.70
CA ALA A 107 -16.60 -2.55 -4.79
C ALA A 107 -17.78 -3.32 -5.37
N ASN A 108 -18.15 -4.43 -4.72
CA ASN A 108 -19.38 -5.16 -5.02
C ASN A 108 -20.62 -4.35 -4.63
#